data_AF-A0A495L089-F1
#
_entry.id   AF-A0A495L089-F1
#
_cell.length_a   1.000
_cell.length_b   1.000
_cell.length_c   1.000
_cell.angle_alpha   90.00
_cell.angle_beta   90.00
_cell.angle_gamma   90.00
#
_symmetry.space_group_name_H-M   'P 1'
#
loop_
_entity.id
_entity.type
_entity.pdbx_description
1 polymer ?
#
loop_
_entity_poly.entity_id
_entity_poly.type
_entity_poly.pdbx_seq_one_letter_code
_entity_poly.pdbx_strand_id
1 'polypeptide(L)'
;MPAPTLHQSRILRTPQGSDVPIDGALVPFISRLWGMGMRTRSSCQDYGDLLAMSVPGLPAGDQRWIDFYKGRVWVELEAGHAEQLVGLLSRDRELHMALAQWGLPESWTCVRPILPDLTGGPARTAPSAHLFFPRSDVKRVVGVLEQLDGPAGRT
;
A
#
# COMPACT_ATOMS: atom_id res chain seq x y z
N MET A 1 2.24 9.60 27.44
CA MET A 1 1.86 8.18 27.25
C MET A 1 2.21 7.80 25.83
N PRO A 2 2.86 6.64 25.56
CA PRO A 2 3.07 6.21 24.18
C PRO A 2 1.72 5.97 23.51
N ALA A 3 1.61 6.34 22.24
CA ALA A 3 0.41 6.08 21.46
C ALA A 3 0.12 4.56 21.43
N PRO A 4 -1.16 4.14 21.46
CA PRO A 4 -1.50 2.73 21.39
C PRO A 4 -0.91 2.10 20.13
N THR A 5 -0.24 0.96 20.30
CA THR A 5 0.30 0.18 19.19
C THR A 5 -0.85 -0.56 18.51
N LEU A 6 -1.20 -0.13 17.29
CA LEU A 6 -2.28 -0.72 16.51
C LEU A 6 -1.97 -2.17 16.12
N HIS A 7 -0.75 -2.41 15.64
CA HIS A 7 -0.27 -3.72 15.19
C HIS A 7 1.14 -3.99 15.70
N GLN A 8 1.48 -5.26 15.89
CA GLN A 8 2.87 -5.64 16.17
C GLN A 8 3.77 -5.23 15.00
N SER A 9 4.74 -4.36 15.28
CA SER A 9 5.69 -3.85 14.30
C SER A 9 7.07 -4.48 14.46
N ARG A 10 7.88 -4.40 13.40
CA ARG A 10 9.31 -4.73 13.39
C ARG A 10 10.07 -3.55 12.81
N ILE A 11 11.24 -3.28 13.36
CA ILE A 11 12.14 -2.24 12.83
C ILE A 11 12.80 -2.77 11.57
N LEU A 12 12.67 -2.02 10.48
CA LEU A 12 13.41 -2.23 9.24
C LEU A 12 14.23 -0.98 8.91
N ARG A 13 15.39 -1.18 8.29
CA ARG A 13 16.22 -0.09 7.77
C ARG A 13 15.79 0.26 6.35
N THR A 14 15.40 1.51 6.12
CA THR A 14 15.01 2.01 4.80
C THR A 14 16.21 2.02 3.85
N PRO A 15 16.00 2.06 2.52
CA PRO A 15 17.09 2.25 1.55
C PRO A 15 17.91 3.53 1.77
N GLN A 16 17.32 4.53 2.42
CA GLN A 16 17.99 5.79 2.77
C GLN A 16 18.78 5.71 4.09
N GLY A 17 18.73 4.57 4.79
CA GLY A 17 19.52 4.29 5.98
C GLY A 17 18.85 4.62 7.31
N SER A 18 17.56 4.96 7.33
CA SER A 18 16.79 5.26 8.55
C SER A 18 16.11 4.00 9.08
N ASP A 19 15.97 3.88 10.40
CA ASP A 19 15.21 2.80 11.02
C ASP A 19 13.74 3.21 11.18
N VAL A 20 12.81 2.39 10.68
CA VAL A 20 11.36 2.68 10.74
C VAL A 20 10.57 1.45 11.21
N PRO A 21 9.53 1.63 12.04
CA PRO A 21 8.63 0.53 12.39
C PRO A 21 7.70 0.19 11.21
N ILE A 22 7.65 -1.08 10.83
CA ILE A 22 6.76 -1.63 9.81
C ILE A 22 5.90 -2.71 10.44
N ASP A 23 4.60 -2.72 10.13
CA ASP A 23 3.69 -3.78 10.55
C ASP A 23 4.25 -5.16 10.17
N GLY A 24 4.32 -6.07 11.15
CA GLY A 24 5.05 -7.33 11.02
C GLY A 24 4.58 -8.18 9.83
N ALA A 25 3.28 -8.14 9.51
CA ALA A 25 2.72 -8.85 8.37
C ALA A 25 3.16 -8.27 7.01
N LEU A 26 3.55 -7.00 6.96
CA LEU A 26 4.01 -6.33 5.74
C LEU A 26 5.52 -6.37 5.54
N VAL A 27 6.29 -6.78 6.55
CA VAL A 27 7.76 -6.83 6.48
C VAL A 27 8.28 -7.54 5.21
N PRO A 28 7.79 -8.74 4.83
CA PRO A 28 8.24 -9.39 3.61
C PRO A 28 7.94 -8.56 2.35
N PHE A 29 6.75 -7.96 2.28
CA PHE A 29 6.33 -7.14 1.15
C PHE A 29 7.15 -5.86 1.03
N ILE A 30 7.26 -5.07 2.10
CA ILE A 30 8.01 -3.80 2.09
C ILE A 30 9.49 -4.03 1.80
N SER A 31 10.08 -5.08 2.38
CA SER A 31 11.49 -5.41 2.13
C SER A 31 11.75 -5.73 0.65
N ARG A 32 10.81 -6.40 -0.03
CA ARG A 32 10.91 -6.69 -1.47
C ARG A 32 10.81 -5.42 -2.30
N LEU A 33 9.81 -4.57 -2.04
CA LEU A 33 9.68 -3.29 -2.74
C LEU A 33 10.97 -2.47 -2.64
N TRP A 34 11.54 -2.37 -1.44
CA TRP A 34 12.80 -1.68 -1.20
C TRP A 34 14.00 -2.35 -1.89
N GLY A 35 14.06 -3.68 -1.91
CA GLY A 35 15.08 -4.43 -2.65
C GLY A 35 15.04 -4.19 -4.15
N MET A 36 13.86 -3.92 -4.71
CA MET A 36 13.65 -3.54 -6.11
C MET A 36 13.87 -2.04 -6.38
N GLY A 37 14.29 -1.27 -5.37
CA GLY A 37 14.52 0.18 -5.48
C GLY A 37 13.26 1.03 -5.39
N MET A 38 12.09 0.45 -5.12
CA MET A 38 10.84 1.19 -4.99
C MET A 38 10.77 1.93 -3.66
N ARG A 39 10.18 3.13 -3.69
CA ARG A 39 10.06 4.02 -2.53
C ARG A 39 8.65 4.05 -1.99
N THR A 40 8.49 3.54 -0.77
CA THR A 40 7.25 3.63 0.02
C THR A 40 7.28 4.86 0.92
N ARG A 41 6.13 5.48 1.15
CA ARG A 41 5.96 6.60 2.08
C ARG A 41 5.31 6.17 3.39
N SER A 42 4.26 5.37 3.28
CA SER A 42 3.41 4.93 4.39
C SER A 42 2.89 3.52 4.12
N SER A 43 2.55 2.77 5.17
CA SER A 43 1.91 1.47 5.03
C SER A 43 1.13 1.08 6.29
N CYS A 44 0.06 0.31 6.13
CA CYS A 44 -0.67 -0.33 7.23
C CYS A 44 -1.16 -1.72 6.80
N GLN A 45 -1.03 -2.74 7.66
CA GLN A 45 -1.49 -4.09 7.35
C GLN A 45 -3.03 -4.21 7.36
N ASP A 46 -3.72 -3.27 8.00
CA ASP A 46 -5.18 -3.15 8.01
C ASP A 46 -5.59 -1.67 8.10
N TYR A 47 -6.06 -1.11 6.99
CA TYR A 47 -6.43 0.29 6.92
C TYR A 47 -7.74 0.58 7.64
N GLY A 48 -8.65 -0.40 7.75
CA GLY A 48 -9.88 -0.25 8.55
C GLY A 48 -9.56 -0.05 10.03
N ASP A 49 -8.62 -0.82 10.57
CA ASP A 49 -8.14 -0.65 11.96
C ASP A 49 -7.49 0.73 12.17
N LEU A 50 -6.76 1.24 11.16
CA LEU A 50 -6.19 2.59 11.19
C LEU A 50 -7.27 3.67 11.18
N LEU A 51 -8.29 3.52 10.32
CA LEU A 51 -9.41 4.46 10.24
C LEU A 51 -10.23 4.47 11.53
N ALA A 52 -10.39 3.34 12.21
CA ALA A 52 -11.07 3.24 13.50
C ALA A 52 -10.38 4.04 14.62
N MET A 53 -9.11 4.42 14.42
CA MET A 53 -8.38 5.30 15.33
C MET A 53 -8.50 6.79 15.00
N SER A 54 -9.23 7.13 13.93
CA SER A 54 -9.48 8.52 13.55
C SER A 54 -10.33 9.23 14.60
N VAL A 55 -10.10 10.54 14.73
CA VAL A 55 -10.89 11.38 15.63
C VAL A 55 -12.36 11.36 15.20
N PRO A 56 -13.32 11.18 16.16
CA PRO A 56 -14.74 11.23 15.86
C PRO A 56 -15.13 12.52 15.12
N GLY A 57 -15.96 12.40 14.09
CA GLY A 57 -16.45 13.53 13.29
C GLY A 57 -15.61 13.87 12.06
N LEU A 58 -14.43 13.27 11.88
CA LEU A 58 -13.75 13.28 10.59
C LEU A 58 -14.38 12.23 9.66
N PRO A 59 -14.46 12.49 8.34
CA PRO A 59 -14.94 11.50 7.38
C PRO A 59 -14.22 10.15 7.49
N ALA A 60 -12.92 10.18 7.80
CA ALA A 60 -12.11 8.97 8.01
C ALA A 60 -12.61 8.07 9.16
N GLY A 61 -13.29 8.63 10.16
CA GLY A 61 -13.87 7.88 11.29
C GLY A 61 -15.32 7.43 11.07
N ASP A 62 -15.90 7.64 9.89
CA ASP A 62 -17.25 7.13 9.57
C ASP A 62 -17.19 5.59 9.43
N GLN A 63 -18.12 4.91 10.11
CA GLN A 63 -18.17 3.45 10.16
C GLN A 63 -18.21 2.81 8.77
N ARG A 64 -18.82 3.46 7.77
CA ARG A 64 -18.90 2.94 6.41
C ARG A 64 -17.52 2.81 5.76
N TRP A 65 -16.61 3.74 6.04
CA TRP A 65 -15.24 3.68 5.52
C TRP A 65 -14.38 2.69 6.29
N ILE A 66 -14.55 2.62 7.61
CA ILE A 66 -13.90 1.61 8.45
C ILE A 66 -14.27 0.20 7.94
N ASP A 67 -15.56 -0.07 7.74
CA ASP A 67 -16.05 -1.36 7.28
C ASP A 67 -15.58 -1.68 5.85
N PHE A 68 -15.56 -0.69 4.95
CA PHE A 68 -15.09 -0.87 3.58
C PHE A 68 -13.59 -1.24 3.51
N TYR A 69 -12.77 -0.64 4.38
CA TYR A 69 -11.32 -0.85 4.41
C TYR A 69 -10.84 -1.92 5.38
N LYS A 70 -11.74 -2.50 6.18
CA LYS A 70 -11.42 -3.59 7.10
C LYS A 70 -10.81 -4.78 6.35
N GLY A 71 -9.70 -5.29 6.85
CA GLY A 71 -8.98 -6.41 6.23
C GLY A 71 -8.22 -6.03 4.95
N ARG A 72 -8.12 -4.74 4.61
CA ARG A 72 -7.34 -4.27 3.46
C ARG A 72 -6.02 -3.68 3.91
N VAL A 73 -4.94 -4.15 3.30
CA VAL A 73 -3.64 -3.49 3.37
C VAL A 73 -3.73 -2.14 2.68
N TRP A 74 -3.03 -1.15 3.23
CA TRP A 74 -2.75 0.12 2.57
C TRP A 74 -1.24 0.28 2.39
N VAL A 75 -0.82 0.67 1.19
CA VAL A 75 0.55 1.13 0.93
C VAL A 75 0.51 2.42 0.13
N GLU A 76 1.37 3.36 0.48
CA GLU A 76 1.60 4.59 -0.27
C GLU A 76 2.98 4.53 -0.94
N LEU A 77 3.00 4.73 -2.26
CA LEU A 77 4.20 4.68 -3.10
C LEU A 77 4.35 5.97 -3.88
N GLU A 78 5.57 6.32 -4.29
CA GLU A 78 5.73 7.28 -5.39
C GLU A 78 4.96 6.79 -6.64
N ALA A 79 4.31 7.71 -7.36
CA ALA A 79 3.36 7.35 -8.41
C ALA A 79 3.95 6.42 -9.49
N GLY A 80 5.18 6.68 -9.95
CA GLY A 80 5.84 5.80 -10.92
C GLY A 80 6.13 4.40 -10.39
N HIS A 81 6.46 4.26 -9.09
CA HIS A 81 6.65 2.95 -8.47
C HIS A 81 5.33 2.20 -8.26
N ALA A 82 4.24 2.91 -7.98
CA ALA A 82 2.91 2.33 -7.94
C ALA A 82 2.50 1.74 -9.30
N GLU A 83 2.68 2.51 -10.38
CA GLU A 83 2.41 2.08 -11.75
C GLU A 83 3.27 0.86 -12.12
N GLN A 84 4.57 0.89 -11.78
CA GLN A 84 5.48 -0.24 -11.99
C GLN A 84 5.02 -1.48 -11.23
N LEU A 85 4.67 -1.34 -9.94
CA LEU A 85 4.20 -2.46 -9.12
C LEU A 85 2.93 -3.09 -9.70
N VAL A 86 1.93 -2.27 -10.06
CA VAL A 86 0.70 -2.76 -10.70
C VAL A 86 1.02 -3.50 -12.00
N GLY A 87 1.92 -2.95 -12.83
CA GLY A 87 2.36 -3.59 -14.06
C GLY A 87 3.01 -4.97 -13.82
N LEU A 88 3.88 -5.08 -12.83
CA LEU A 88 4.54 -6.34 -12.46
C LEU A 88 3.53 -7.38 -11.94
N LEU A 89 2.63 -6.97 -11.04
CA LEU A 89 1.64 -7.87 -10.43
C LEU A 89 0.58 -8.32 -11.43
N SER A 90 0.25 -7.50 -12.43
CA SER A 90 -0.72 -7.84 -13.48
C SER A 90 -0.30 -9.01 -14.39
N ARG A 91 0.93 -9.52 -14.25
CA ARG A 91 1.41 -10.73 -14.93
C ARG A 91 0.86 -12.01 -14.29
N ASP A 92 0.49 -11.95 -13.02
CA ASP A 92 -0.24 -13.04 -12.35
C ASP A 92 -1.73 -12.93 -12.68
N ARG A 93 -2.35 -14.06 -13.07
CA ARG A 93 -3.74 -14.05 -13.55
C ARG A 93 -4.74 -13.63 -12.48
N GLU A 94 -4.56 -14.05 -11.24
CA GLU A 94 -5.51 -13.72 -10.16
C GLU A 94 -5.34 -12.28 -9.70
N LEU A 95 -4.09 -11.81 -9.55
CA LEU A 95 -3.83 -10.40 -9.26
C LEU A 95 -4.27 -9.49 -10.40
N HIS A 96 -4.12 -9.92 -11.66
CA HIS A 96 -4.63 -9.18 -12.82
C HIS A 96 -6.14 -8.95 -12.71
N MET A 97 -6.91 -10.00 -12.41
CA MET A 97 -8.37 -9.87 -12.25
C MET A 97 -8.70 -8.93 -11.08
N ALA A 98 -8.01 -9.08 -9.95
CA ALA A 98 -8.19 -8.22 -8.78
C ALA A 98 -7.84 -6.74 -9.09
N LEU A 99 -6.83 -6.47 -9.92
CA LEU A 99 -6.43 -5.13 -10.35
C LEU A 99 -7.33 -4.53 -11.43
N ALA A 100 -7.89 -5.36 -12.31
CA ALA A 100 -8.70 -4.91 -13.45
C ALA A 100 -10.18 -4.69 -13.09
N GLN A 101 -10.67 -5.36 -12.04
CA GLN A 101 -12.05 -5.24 -11.60
C GLN A 101 -12.18 -4.16 -10.53
N TRP A 102 -13.24 -3.38 -10.60
CA TRP A 102 -13.57 -2.38 -9.59
C TRP A 102 -14.87 -2.76 -8.86
N GLY A 103 -14.91 -2.50 -7.56
CA GLY A 103 -16.12 -2.66 -6.74
C GLY A 103 -16.39 -4.08 -6.22
N LEU A 104 -15.47 -5.04 -6.43
CA LEU A 104 -15.57 -6.36 -5.80
C LEU A 104 -14.78 -6.42 -4.48
N PRO A 105 -15.14 -7.31 -3.54
CA PRO A 105 -14.41 -7.48 -2.29
C PRO A 105 -12.90 -7.75 -2.48
N GLU A 106 -12.56 -8.54 -3.49
CA GLU A 106 -11.21 -8.91 -3.89
C GLU A 106 -10.49 -7.82 -4.69
N SER A 107 -11.21 -6.82 -5.20
CA SER A 107 -10.64 -5.77 -6.04
C SER A 107 -9.58 -4.97 -5.32
N TRP A 108 -8.52 -4.63 -6.03
CA TRP A 108 -7.57 -3.61 -5.61
C TRP A 108 -8.14 -2.24 -5.91
N THR A 109 -7.86 -1.28 -5.02
CA THR A 109 -8.19 0.13 -5.25
C THR A 109 -6.90 0.91 -5.30
N CYS A 110 -6.59 1.46 -6.48
CA CYS A 110 -5.40 2.29 -6.70
C CYS A 110 -5.86 3.73 -6.88
N VAL A 111 -5.51 4.61 -5.96
CA VAL A 111 -5.98 6.00 -5.92
C VAL A 111 -4.79 6.94 -5.96
N ARG A 112 -4.84 7.89 -6.90
CA ARG A 112 -3.91 9.01 -6.95
C ARG A 112 -4.71 10.32 -6.80
N PRO A 113 -4.70 10.95 -5.61
CA PRO A 113 -5.51 12.14 -5.36
C PRO A 113 -5.17 13.30 -6.32
N ILE A 114 -6.17 14.11 -6.65
CA ILE A 114 -5.96 15.43 -7.24
C ILE A 114 -5.92 16.43 -6.09
N LEU A 115 -4.82 17.17 -5.98
CA LEU A 115 -4.57 18.13 -4.90
C LEU A 115 -4.61 19.56 -5.45
N PRO A 116 -5.10 20.53 -4.66
CA PRO A 116 -4.99 21.93 -5.03
C PRO A 116 -3.53 22.34 -5.12
N ASP A 117 -3.22 23.25 -6.03
CA ASP A 117 -1.94 23.95 -6.01
C ASP A 117 -1.90 24.90 -4.81
N LEU A 118 -0.81 24.87 -4.06
CA LEU A 118 -0.67 25.66 -2.83
C LEU A 118 -0.65 27.18 -3.08
N THR A 119 -0.39 27.59 -4.32
CA THR A 119 -0.34 29.01 -4.73
C THR A 119 -1.57 29.45 -5.54
N GLY A 120 -2.59 28.58 -5.66
CA GLY A 120 -3.83 28.88 -6.39
C GLY A 120 -3.76 28.60 -7.89
N GLY A 121 -2.72 27.90 -8.37
CA GLY A 121 -2.64 27.41 -9.74
C GLY A 121 -3.57 26.21 -10.04
N PRO A 122 -3.47 25.63 -11.25
CA PRO A 122 -4.22 24.43 -11.61
C PRO A 122 -3.91 23.27 -10.68
N ALA A 123 -4.95 22.51 -10.31
CA ALA A 123 -4.79 21.30 -9.50
C ALA A 123 -3.85 20.29 -10.17
N ARG A 124 -3.16 19.49 -9.36
CA ARG A 124 -2.19 18.49 -9.83
C ARG A 124 -2.47 17.14 -9.19
N THR A 125 -2.14 16.07 -9.89
CA THR A 125 -2.15 14.74 -9.28
C THR A 125 -1.02 14.64 -8.25
N ALA A 126 -1.32 14.02 -7.11
CA ALA A 126 -0.36 13.82 -6.04
C ALA A 126 0.91 13.11 -6.54
N PRO A 127 2.09 13.37 -5.96
CA PRO A 127 3.32 12.67 -6.35
C PRO A 127 3.34 11.20 -5.90
N SER A 128 2.43 10.82 -5.02
CA SER A 128 2.23 9.45 -4.54
C SER A 128 0.86 8.89 -4.91
N ALA A 129 0.78 7.57 -4.95
CA ALA A 129 -0.45 6.82 -5.10
C ALA A 129 -0.66 5.90 -3.88
N HIS A 130 -1.92 5.68 -3.55
CA HIS A 130 -2.38 4.82 -2.47
C HIS A 130 -2.94 3.53 -3.08
N LEU A 131 -2.40 2.39 -2.67
CA LEU A 131 -2.86 1.08 -3.08
C LEU A 131 -3.53 0.44 -1.88
N PHE A 132 -4.75 -0.03 -2.09
CA PHE A 132 -5.53 -0.77 -1.11
C PHE A 132 -5.87 -2.13 -1.67
N PHE A 133 -5.58 -3.19 -0.92
CA PHE A 133 -5.80 -4.56 -1.40
C PHE A 133 -6.09 -5.52 -0.26
N PRO A 134 -6.81 -6.63 -0.51
CA PRO A 134 -7.11 -7.61 0.52
C PRO A 134 -5.84 -8.13 1.21
N ARG A 135 -5.83 -8.17 2.54
CA ARG A 135 -4.69 -8.71 3.31
C ARG A 135 -4.38 -10.16 2.97
N SER A 136 -5.38 -10.92 2.51
CA SER A 136 -5.19 -12.29 1.98
C SER A 136 -4.22 -12.35 0.80
N ASP A 137 -4.08 -11.27 0.03
CA ASP A 137 -3.26 -11.24 -1.18
C ASP A 137 -1.77 -11.07 -0.87
N VAL A 138 -1.40 -10.61 0.34
CA VAL A 138 0.01 -10.30 0.70
C VAL A 138 0.94 -11.44 0.36
N LYS A 139 0.56 -12.69 0.69
CA LYS A 139 1.40 -13.86 0.42
C LYS A 139 1.59 -14.11 -1.08
N ARG A 140 0.53 -13.93 -1.88
CA ARG A 140 0.60 -14.08 -3.34
C ARG A 140 1.44 -12.97 -3.97
N VAL A 141 1.22 -11.72 -3.56
CA VAL A 141 2.00 -10.55 -4.01
C VAL A 141 3.49 -10.77 -3.75
N VAL A 142 3.86 -11.18 -2.54
CA VAL A 142 5.26 -11.47 -2.20
C VAL A 142 5.82 -12.59 -3.09
N GLY A 143 5.05 -13.67 -3.30
CA GLY A 143 5.48 -14.78 -4.16
C GLY A 143 5.72 -14.36 -5.61
N VAL A 144 4.89 -13.48 -6.18
CA VAL A 144 5.08 -12.94 -7.54
C VAL A 144 6.34 -12.08 -7.60
N LEU A 145 6.56 -11.20 -6.63
CA LEU A 145 7.76 -10.35 -6.57
C LEU A 145 9.04 -11.18 -6.43
N GLU A 146 9.00 -12.26 -5.64
CA GLU A 146 10.14 -13.17 -5.48
C GLU A 146 10.54 -13.89 -6.77
N GLN A 147 9.56 -14.26 -7.61
CA GLN A 147 9.82 -14.88 -8.91
C GLN A 147 10.47 -13.89 -9.89
N LEU A 148 10.11 -12.61 -9.80
CA LEU A 148 10.62 -11.54 -10.65
C LEU A 148 12.04 -11.11 -10.27
N ASP A 149 12.39 -11.15 -8.98
CA ASP A 149 13.76 -10.87 -8.49
C ASP A 149 14.75 -12.04 -8.69
N GLY A 150 14.24 -13.23 -9.04
CA GLY A 150 15.05 -14.41 -9.33
C GLY A 150 15.90 -14.27 -10.62
N PRO A 151 16.88 -15.17 -10.84
CA PRO A 151 17.78 -15.12 -12.01
C PRO A 151 17.08 -15.15 -13.37
N ALA A 152 15.79 -15.56 -13.43
CA ALA A 152 14.97 -15.55 -14.64
C ALA A 152 14.39 -14.17 -15.02
N GLY A 153 14.47 -13.16 -14.14
CA GLY A 153 13.94 -11.81 -14.40
C GLY A 153 14.92 -10.81 -15.01
N ARG A 154 16.16 -11.22 -15.32
CA ARG A 154 17.22 -10.38 -15.93
C ARG A 154 17.48 -10.71 -17.40
N THR A 155 16.44 -11.04 -18.16
CA THR A 155 16.51 -11.23 -19.61
C THR A 155 15.77 -10.12 -20.33
#